data_AF-X1DVB3-F1
#
_entry.id   AF-X1DVB3-F1
#
_cell.length_a   1.000
_cell.length_b   1.000
_cell.length_c   1.000
_cell.angle_alpha   90.00
_cell.angle_beta   90.00
_cell.angle_gamma   90.00
#
_symmetry.space_group_name_H-M   'P 1'
#
loop_
_entity.id
_entity.type
_entity.pdbx_description
1 polymer ?
#
loop_
_entity_poly.entity_id
_entity_poly.type
_entity_poly.pdbx_seq_one_letter_code
_entity_poly.pdbx_strand_id
1 'polypeptide(L)'
;LRDTFGALFFVSLGMLANPHFVVENLAVIAVVVAVIIVAKFIICSSIPWFFGYSPKTMLFVGMGLIQIGEFSFVLAMMGMEAGIISPYLYSLTLTCAIITMLLTPFAFSFAPFFYRRLSQGKRFGRLVARRLDPDWQSRRWELSGHAVICGHGRVGKHTKGNKKEGTEGITQKGD
;
A
#
# COMPACT_ATOMS: atom_id res chain seq x y z
N LEU A 1 11.33 -16.81 -11.65
CA LEU A 1 10.16 -17.58 -11.17
C LEU A 1 8.98 -16.67 -10.82
N ARG A 2 9.06 -15.76 -9.83
CA ARG A 2 7.94 -14.85 -9.47
C ARG A 2 7.38 -14.07 -10.67
N ASP A 3 8.24 -13.50 -11.50
CA ASP A 3 7.81 -12.68 -12.64
C ASP A 3 7.19 -13.53 -13.75
N THR A 4 7.68 -14.76 -13.94
CA THR A 4 7.13 -15.72 -14.91
C THR A 4 5.73 -16.21 -14.48
N PHE A 5 5.54 -16.53 -13.20
CA PHE A 5 4.24 -16.91 -12.66
C PHE A 5 3.25 -15.75 -12.71
N GLY A 6 3.69 -14.54 -12.35
CA GLY A 6 2.86 -13.33 -12.48
C GLY A 6 2.43 -13.10 -13.94
N ALA A 7 3.36 -13.19 -14.89
CA ALA A 7 3.05 -13.04 -16.30
C ALA A 7 2.05 -14.10 -16.80
N LEU A 8 2.26 -15.38 -16.45
CA LEU A 8 1.35 -16.47 -16.80
C LEU A 8 -0.04 -16.26 -16.19
N PHE A 9 -0.12 -15.87 -14.91
CA PHE A 9 -1.38 -15.58 -14.23
C PHE A 9 -2.17 -14.48 -14.93
N PHE A 10 -1.52 -13.35 -15.25
CA PHE A 10 -2.19 -12.26 -15.95
C PHE A 10 -2.61 -12.62 -17.37
N VAL A 11 -1.81 -13.40 -18.10
CA VAL A 11 -2.18 -13.91 -19.44
C VAL A 11 -3.38 -14.84 -19.35
N SER A 12 -3.39 -15.78 -18.40
CA SER A 12 -4.53 -16.69 -18.18
C SER A 12 -5.81 -15.95 -17.83
N LEU A 13 -5.74 -14.97 -16.93
CA LEU A 13 -6.89 -14.12 -16.60
C LEU A 13 -7.37 -13.31 -17.81
N GLY A 14 -6.44 -12.76 -18.60
CA GLY A 14 -6.76 -12.04 -19.83
C GLY A 14 -7.45 -12.89 -20.88
N MET A 15 -7.07 -14.17 -21.01
CA MET A 15 -7.73 -15.12 -21.91
C MET A 15 -9.12 -15.55 -21.42
N LEU A 16 -9.31 -15.59 -20.09
CA LEU A 16 -10.59 -15.95 -19.47
C LEU A 16 -11.60 -14.80 -19.52
N ALA A 17 -11.11 -13.55 -19.58
CA ALA A 17 -11.95 -12.38 -19.78
C ALA A 17 -12.46 -12.32 -21.22
N ASN A 18 -13.78 -12.21 -21.38
CA ASN A 18 -14.38 -12.03 -22.69
C ASN A 18 -14.32 -10.55 -23.10
N PRO A 19 -13.51 -10.15 -24.11
CA PRO A 19 -13.39 -8.75 -24.51
C PRO A 19 -14.69 -8.17 -25.10
N HIS A 20 -15.53 -9.00 -25.72
CA HIS A 20 -16.83 -8.56 -26.22
C HIS A 20 -17.74 -8.11 -25.08
N PHE A 21 -17.79 -8.91 -24.00
CA PHE A 21 -18.57 -8.61 -22.81
C PHE A 21 -18.15 -7.27 -22.17
N VAL A 22 -16.85 -6.97 -22.16
CA VAL A 22 -16.31 -5.71 -21.63
C VAL A 22 -16.90 -4.52 -22.39
N VAL A 23 -16.86 -4.57 -23.73
CA VAL A 23 -17.32 -3.47 -24.59
C VAL A 23 -18.82 -3.25 -24.42
N GLU A 24 -19.60 -4.33 -24.34
CA GLU A 24 -21.05 -4.25 -24.15
C GLU A 24 -21.46 -3.72 -22.77
N ASN A 25 -20.70 -4.06 -21.72
CA ASN A 25 -21.06 -3.77 -20.33
C ASN A 25 -20.16 -2.70 -19.68
N LEU A 26 -19.45 -1.90 -20.48
CA LEU A 26 -18.47 -0.90 -20.04
C LEU A 26 -19.00 0.00 -18.91
N ALA A 27 -20.24 0.50 -19.05
CA ALA A 27 -20.87 1.36 -18.06
C ALA A 27 -21.11 0.64 -16.72
N VAL A 28 -21.64 -0.59 -16.76
CA VAL A 28 -21.92 -1.40 -15.56
C VAL A 28 -20.60 -1.75 -14.87
N ILE A 29 -19.59 -2.18 -15.64
CA ILE A 29 -18.27 -2.51 -15.14
C ILE A 29 -17.63 -1.29 -14.45
N ALA A 30 -17.68 -0.12 -15.09
CA ALA A 30 -17.11 1.11 -14.52
C ALA A 30 -17.76 1.48 -13.18
N VAL A 31 -19.09 1.39 -13.08
CA VAL A 31 -19.82 1.63 -11.82
C VAL A 31 -19.44 0.61 -10.76
N VAL A 32 -19.43 -0.67 -11.09
CA VAL A 32 -19.10 -1.75 -10.14
C VAL A 32 -17.66 -1.62 -9.64
N VAL A 33 -16.70 -1.37 -10.53
CA VAL A 33 -15.30 -1.14 -10.15
C VAL A 33 -15.16 0.08 -9.24
N ALA A 34 -15.82 1.20 -9.57
CA ALA A 34 -15.80 2.39 -8.73
C ALA A 34 -16.38 2.12 -7.33
N VAL A 35 -17.51 1.41 -7.27
CA VAL A 35 -18.14 0.99 -6.01
C VAL A 35 -17.20 0.08 -5.21
N ILE A 36 -16.57 -0.92 -5.82
CA ILE A 36 -15.63 -1.82 -5.16
C ILE A 36 -14.45 -1.04 -4.56
N ILE A 37 -13.85 -0.14 -5.34
CA ILE A 37 -12.71 0.66 -4.90
C ILE A 37 -13.11 1.54 -3.71
N VAL A 38 -14.21 2.29 -3.83
CA VAL A 38 -14.66 3.21 -2.76
C VAL A 38 -15.09 2.44 -1.52
N ALA A 39 -15.89 1.39 -1.67
CA ALA A 39 -16.36 0.57 -0.55
C ALA A 39 -15.20 -0.07 0.21
N LYS A 40 -14.26 -0.74 -0.50
CA LYS A 40 -13.08 -1.33 0.13
C LYS A 40 -12.22 -0.27 0.80
N PHE A 41 -11.97 0.85 0.13
CA PHE A 41 -11.17 1.92 0.72
C PHE A 41 -11.79 2.44 2.01
N ILE A 42 -13.10 2.68 2.05
CA ILE A 42 -13.81 3.13 3.25
C ILE A 42 -13.71 2.07 4.35
N ILE A 43 -14.02 0.81 4.05
CA ILE A 43 -14.02 -0.28 5.03
C ILE A 43 -12.60 -0.47 5.60
N CYS A 44 -11.60 -0.64 4.74
CA CYS A 44 -10.21 -0.87 5.13
C CYS A 44 -9.57 0.34 5.82
N SER A 45 -9.96 1.57 5.48
CA SER A 45 -9.51 2.77 6.17
C SER A 45 -10.22 2.97 7.51
N SER A 46 -11.47 2.55 7.64
CA SER A 46 -12.25 2.74 8.86
C SER A 46 -11.68 1.93 10.04
N ILE A 47 -11.17 0.73 9.78
CA ILE A 47 -10.59 -0.16 10.81
C ILE A 47 -9.43 0.54 11.57
N PRO A 48 -8.32 0.96 10.92
CA PRO A 48 -7.24 1.63 11.63
C PRO A 48 -7.68 2.97 12.24
N TRP A 49 -8.70 3.63 11.68
CA TRP A 49 -9.26 4.84 12.26
C TRP A 49 -9.98 4.60 13.60
N PHE A 50 -10.73 3.49 13.72
CA PHE A 50 -11.35 3.08 14.98
C PHE A 50 -10.32 2.71 16.04
N PHE A 51 -9.20 2.11 15.64
CA PHE A 51 -8.08 1.78 16.53
C PHE A 51 -7.15 2.96 16.84
N GLY A 52 -7.40 4.15 16.29
CA GLY A 52 -6.63 5.36 16.60
C GLY A 52 -5.27 5.46 15.89
N TYR A 53 -5.04 4.72 14.80
CA TYR A 53 -3.80 4.82 14.04
C TYR A 53 -3.67 6.13 13.25
N SER A 54 -2.42 6.49 12.90
CA SER A 54 -2.09 7.67 12.10
C SER A 54 -2.82 7.69 10.74
N PRO A 55 -3.23 8.86 10.23
CA PRO A 55 -3.87 8.97 8.92
C PRO A 55 -2.98 8.50 7.76
N LYS A 56 -1.65 8.52 7.93
CA LYS A 56 -0.75 7.87 6.97
C LYS A 56 -1.03 6.37 6.90
N THR A 57 -1.00 5.70 8.05
CA THR A 57 -1.29 4.26 8.18
C THR A 57 -2.69 3.95 7.64
N MET A 58 -3.69 4.77 7.98
CA MET A 58 -5.06 4.62 7.47
C MET A 58 -5.11 4.57 5.94
N LEU A 59 -4.47 5.52 5.26
CA LEU A 59 -4.45 5.57 3.79
C LEU A 59 -3.62 4.44 3.19
N PHE A 60 -2.48 4.07 3.78
CA PHE A 60 -1.68 2.97 3.29
C PHE A 60 -2.42 1.63 3.39
N VAL A 61 -3.11 1.38 4.51
CA VAL A 61 -3.94 0.18 4.70
C VAL A 61 -5.14 0.20 3.75
N GLY A 62 -5.84 1.33 3.67
CA GLY A 62 -6.98 1.52 2.78
C GLY A 62 -6.62 1.27 1.30
N MET A 63 -5.53 1.86 0.82
CA MET A 63 -5.09 1.72 -0.57
C MET A 63 -4.43 0.37 -0.86
N GLY A 64 -3.69 -0.19 0.09
CA GLY A 64 -3.00 -1.47 -0.07
C GLY A 64 -3.93 -2.68 -0.17
N LEU A 65 -5.15 -2.57 0.33
CA LEU A 65 -6.13 -3.67 0.36
C LEU A 65 -7.23 -3.57 -0.70
N ILE A 66 -7.17 -2.58 -1.60
CA ILE A 66 -8.13 -2.42 -2.71
C ILE A 66 -8.10 -3.64 -3.64
N GLN A 67 -6.93 -4.26 -3.83
CA GLN A 67 -6.75 -5.39 -4.75
C GLN A 67 -7.66 -6.57 -4.40
N ILE A 68 -8.27 -7.15 -5.43
CA ILE A 68 -9.00 -8.41 -5.30
C ILE A 68 -7.98 -9.56 -5.29
N GLY A 69 -8.07 -10.42 -4.26
CA GLY A 69 -7.18 -11.57 -4.11
C GLY A 69 -7.56 -12.72 -5.03
N GLU A 70 -6.57 -13.55 -5.38
CA GLU A 70 -6.70 -14.66 -6.34
C GLU A 70 -7.75 -15.70 -5.92
N PHE A 71 -7.93 -15.88 -4.61
CA PHE A 71 -8.94 -16.77 -4.04
C PHE A 71 -10.38 -16.43 -4.47
N SER A 72 -10.65 -15.15 -4.77
CA SER A 72 -11.96 -14.71 -5.24
C SER A 72 -12.32 -15.32 -6.60
N PHE A 73 -11.33 -15.62 -7.44
CA PHE A 73 -11.54 -16.29 -8.73
C PHE A 73 -11.95 -17.74 -8.55
N VAL A 74 -11.30 -18.43 -7.62
CA VAL A 74 -11.65 -19.81 -7.25
C VAL A 74 -13.08 -19.87 -6.72
N LEU A 75 -13.44 -18.97 -5.81
CA LEU A 75 -14.82 -18.88 -5.29
C LEU A 75 -15.85 -18.55 -6.37
N ALA A 76 -15.53 -17.64 -7.30
CA ALA A 76 -16.43 -17.28 -8.40
C ALA A 76 -16.68 -18.47 -9.33
N MET A 77 -15.62 -19.23 -9.65
CA MET A 77 -15.71 -20.45 -10.46
C MET A 77 -16.55 -21.52 -9.76
N MET A 78 -16.26 -21.82 -8.48
CA MET A 78 -17.04 -22.77 -7.69
C MET A 78 -18.51 -22.36 -7.56
N GLY A 79 -18.78 -21.06 -7.40
CA GLY A 79 -20.15 -20.54 -7.35
C GLY A 79 -20.90 -20.68 -8.66
N MET A 80 -20.21 -20.57 -9.80
CA MET A 80 -20.78 -20.83 -11.13
C MET A 80 -21.06 -22.33 -11.33
N GLU A 81 -20.11 -23.20 -10.96
CA GLU A 81 -20.28 -24.66 -11.04
C GLU A 81 -21.40 -25.18 -10.14
N ALA A 82 -21.56 -24.58 -8.96
CA ALA A 82 -22.67 -24.89 -8.03
C ALA A 82 -24.02 -24.31 -8.48
N GLY A 83 -24.07 -23.55 -9.58
CA GLY A 83 -25.30 -22.89 -10.06
C GLY A 83 -25.79 -21.72 -9.20
N ILE A 84 -24.97 -21.25 -8.25
CA ILE A 84 -25.27 -20.11 -7.36
C ILE A 84 -25.10 -18.79 -8.13
N ILE A 85 -24.12 -18.74 -9.02
CA ILE A 85 -23.76 -17.55 -9.80
C ILE A 85 -24.07 -17.80 -11.28
N SER A 86 -24.77 -16.88 -11.93
CA SER A 86 -25.04 -16.97 -13.37
C SER A 86 -23.77 -16.72 -14.18
N PRO A 87 -23.68 -17.23 -15.43
CA PRO A 87 -22.54 -16.94 -16.32
C PRO A 87 -22.28 -15.45 -16.50
N TYR A 88 -23.34 -14.64 -16.51
CA TYR A 88 -23.24 -13.17 -16.56
C TYR A 88 -22.50 -12.60 -15.34
N LEU A 89 -22.88 -13.01 -14.13
CA LEU A 89 -22.25 -12.55 -12.89
C LEU A 89 -20.82 -13.06 -12.76
N TYR A 90 -20.52 -14.26 -13.26
CA TYR A 90 -19.17 -14.78 -13.33
C TYR A 90 -18.29 -13.90 -14.22
N SER A 91 -18.70 -13.62 -15.46
CA SER A 91 -17.98 -12.74 -16.38
C SER A 91 -17.83 -11.33 -15.82
N LEU A 92 -18.88 -10.76 -15.23
CA LEU A 92 -18.85 -9.44 -14.61
C LEU A 92 -17.83 -9.37 -13.47
N THR A 93 -17.84 -10.36 -12.56
CA THR A 93 -16.93 -10.44 -11.42
C THR A 93 -15.49 -10.60 -11.87
N LEU A 94 -15.24 -11.51 -12.83
CA LEU A 94 -13.92 -11.77 -13.38
C LEU A 94 -13.34 -10.50 -14.02
N THR A 95 -14.10 -9.85 -14.90
CA THR A 95 -13.70 -8.62 -15.58
C THR A 95 -13.42 -7.49 -14.58
N CYS A 96 -14.32 -7.28 -13.61
CA CYS A 96 -14.11 -6.24 -12.59
C CYS A 96 -12.88 -6.53 -11.74
N ALA A 97 -12.61 -7.78 -11.41
CA ALA A 97 -11.44 -8.18 -10.63
C ALA A 97 -10.13 -7.93 -11.39
N ILE A 98 -10.07 -8.28 -12.68
CA ILE A 98 -8.91 -8.01 -13.54
C ILE A 98 -8.66 -6.50 -13.66
N ILE A 99 -9.71 -5.71 -13.95
CA ILE A 99 -9.59 -4.26 -14.05
C ILE A 99 -9.13 -3.65 -12.73
N THR A 100 -9.69 -4.09 -11.60
CA THR A 100 -9.29 -3.59 -10.27
C THR A 100 -7.83 -3.95 -9.98
N MET A 101 -7.38 -5.15 -10.35
CA MET A 101 -5.99 -5.57 -10.18
C MET A 101 -5.03 -4.71 -11.04
N LEU A 102 -5.42 -4.39 -12.28
CA LEU A 102 -4.68 -3.48 -13.14
C LEU A 102 -4.66 -2.04 -12.59
N LEU A 103 -5.76 -1.57 -11.98
CA LEU A 103 -5.87 -0.23 -11.41
C LEU A 103 -5.14 -0.08 -10.07
N THR A 104 -4.96 -1.15 -9.31
CA THR A 104 -4.32 -1.15 -7.98
C THR A 104 -2.94 -0.47 -7.97
N PRO A 105 -1.96 -0.80 -8.84
CA PRO A 105 -0.65 -0.14 -8.82
C PRO A 105 -0.74 1.36 -9.10
N PHE A 106 -1.66 1.79 -9.98
CA PHE A 106 -1.91 3.21 -10.22
C PHE A 106 -2.50 3.86 -8.98
N ALA A 107 -3.52 3.25 -8.37
CA ALA A 107 -4.11 3.72 -7.11
C ALA A 107 -3.04 3.89 -6.03
N PHE A 108 -2.15 2.91 -5.85
CA PHE A 108 -1.06 2.98 -4.88
C PHE A 108 -0.07 4.12 -5.18
N SER A 109 0.24 4.37 -6.46
CA SER A 109 1.05 5.52 -6.88
C SER A 109 0.38 6.87 -6.59
N PHE A 110 -0.95 6.95 -6.70
CA PHE A 110 -1.73 8.14 -6.34
C PHE A 110 -1.96 8.31 -4.83
N ALA A 111 -1.72 7.28 -4.00
CA ALA A 111 -1.89 7.35 -2.55
C ALA A 111 -1.16 8.55 -1.87
N PRO A 112 0.13 8.86 -2.16
CA PRO A 112 0.79 10.05 -1.61
C PRO A 112 0.17 11.39 -2.08
N PHE A 113 -0.36 11.44 -3.30
CA PHE A 113 -1.10 12.61 -3.80
C PHE A 113 -2.41 12.80 -3.03
N PHE A 114 -3.18 11.73 -2.84
CA PHE A 114 -4.39 11.73 -2.01
C PHE A 114 -4.09 12.12 -0.56
N TYR A 115 -3.01 11.61 0.04
CA TYR A 115 -2.57 12.03 1.38
C TYR A 115 -2.32 13.54 1.45
N ARG A 116 -1.59 14.09 0.48
CA ARG A 116 -1.28 15.53 0.44
C ARG A 116 -2.54 16.37 0.24
N ARG A 117 -3.48 15.93 -0.60
CA ARG A 117 -4.75 16.63 -0.85
C ARG A 117 -5.68 16.58 0.35
N LEU A 118 -5.71 15.45 1.07
CA LEU A 118 -6.53 15.25 2.25
C LEU A 118 -5.95 15.98 3.48
N SER A 119 -4.62 16.05 3.62
CA SER A 119 -3.98 16.77 4.73
C SER A 119 -4.14 18.29 4.63
N GLN A 120 -4.40 18.85 3.45
CA GLN A 120 -4.76 20.26 3.28
C GLN A 120 -6.18 20.60 3.75
N GLY A 121 -7.04 19.61 4.00
CA GLY A 121 -8.33 19.83 4.63
C GLY A 121 -8.18 20.17 6.10
N LYS A 122 -8.18 21.46 6.46
CA LYS A 122 -8.06 21.96 7.85
C LYS A 122 -9.02 21.28 8.86
N ARG A 123 -10.15 20.72 8.41
CA ARG A 123 -11.12 19.98 9.24
C ARG A 123 -10.69 18.53 9.52
N PHE A 124 -10.21 17.82 8.51
CA PHE A 124 -9.73 16.44 8.67
C PHE A 124 -8.43 16.42 9.48
N GLY A 125 -7.50 17.35 9.18
CA GLY A 125 -6.29 17.54 9.96
C GLY A 125 -6.55 17.85 11.44
N ARG A 126 -7.63 18.58 11.78
CA ARG A 126 -7.94 18.98 13.17
C ARG A 126 -8.65 17.88 13.97
N LEU A 127 -9.56 17.12 13.34
CA LEU A 127 -10.19 15.94 13.97
C LEU A 127 -9.19 14.80 14.18
N VAL A 128 -8.22 14.67 13.26
CA VAL A 128 -7.21 13.60 13.30
C VAL A 128 -6.00 13.98 14.15
N ALA A 129 -5.57 15.25 14.16
CA ALA A 129 -4.50 15.73 15.06
C ALA A 129 -4.84 15.55 16.55
N ARG A 130 -6.12 15.47 16.90
CA ARG A 130 -6.56 15.17 18.28
C ARG A 130 -6.39 13.70 18.68
N ARG A 131 -6.14 12.76 17.75
CA ARG A 131 -5.89 11.34 18.05
C ARG A 131 -4.43 10.92 17.83
N LEU A 132 -3.53 11.88 17.58
CA LEU A 132 -2.19 11.64 17.02
C LEU A 132 -1.03 11.56 18.04
N ASP A 133 -1.29 11.24 19.31
CA ASP A 133 -0.23 10.83 20.23
C ASP A 133 -0.68 9.58 20.99
N PRO A 134 -0.07 8.42 20.70
CA PRO A 134 1.11 8.02 21.48
C PRO A 134 2.29 7.43 20.65
N ASP A 135 3.48 7.95 20.90
CA ASP A 135 4.77 7.23 21.02
C ASP A 135 5.61 6.75 19.82
N TRP A 136 5.20 6.79 18.55
CA TRP A 136 6.03 6.20 17.48
C TRP A 136 6.86 7.17 16.60
N GLN A 137 6.74 8.48 16.77
CA GLN A 137 7.57 9.47 16.04
C GLN A 137 8.41 10.41 16.94
N SER A 138 8.27 10.32 18.26
CA SER A 138 8.94 11.21 19.22
C SER A 138 10.24 10.67 19.83
N ARG A 139 10.70 9.45 19.51
CA ARG A 139 12.14 9.14 19.63
C ARG A 139 12.90 9.76 18.46
N ARG A 140 12.80 11.07 18.34
CA ARG A 140 13.91 11.88 17.85
C ARG A 140 14.97 11.73 18.93
N TRP A 141 15.78 10.68 18.82
CA TRP A 141 16.97 10.56 19.66
C TRP A 141 17.69 11.89 19.57
N GLU A 142 17.87 12.58 20.71
CA GLU A 142 18.84 13.66 20.84
C GLU A 142 20.22 13.05 20.62
N LEU A 143 20.55 12.82 19.36
CA LEU A 143 21.84 12.32 18.91
C LEU A 143 22.81 13.49 18.94
N SER A 144 23.17 13.94 20.15
CA SER A 144 24.34 14.79 20.34
C SER A 144 25.57 13.88 20.33
N GLY A 145 26.47 14.07 19.37
CA GLY A 145 27.77 13.38 19.31
C GLY A 145 27.82 12.05 18.55
N HIS A 146 26.84 11.72 17.71
CA HIS A 146 26.84 10.44 16.99
C HIS A 146 27.25 10.59 15.53
N ALA A 147 28.29 9.87 15.12
CA ALA A 147 28.67 9.70 13.72
C ALA A 147 28.06 8.40 13.18
N VAL A 148 27.14 8.51 12.21
CA VAL A 148 26.56 7.35 11.54
C VAL A 148 27.45 6.95 10.36
N ILE A 149 28.01 5.74 10.43
CA ILE A 149 28.79 5.16 9.33
C ILE A 149 27.86 4.28 8.51
N CYS A 150 27.41 4.77 7.35
CA CYS A 150 26.67 3.98 6.38
C CYS A 150 27.63 3.38 5.36
N GLY A 151 27.85 2.07 5.43
CA GLY A 151 28.64 1.33 4.45
C GLY A 151 29.35 0.11 5.04
N HIS A 152 28.64 -0.98 5.32
CA HIS A 152 29.27 -2.28 5.53
C HIS A 152 29.55 -2.97 4.19
N GLY A 153 30.27 -2.27 3.30
CA GLY A 153 30.80 -2.81 2.06
C GLY A 153 32.26 -3.25 2.20
N ARG A 154 32.88 -3.72 1.11
CA ARG A 154 34.27 -4.22 1.09
C ARG A 154 35.31 -3.24 1.66
N VAL A 155 35.06 -1.93 1.60
CA VAL A 155 35.97 -0.87 2.10
C VAL A 155 35.81 -0.61 3.61
N GLY A 156 34.63 -0.86 4.19
CA GLY A 156 34.33 -0.57 5.60
C GLY A 156 34.95 -1.54 6.62
N LYS A 157 35.59 -2.63 6.16
CA LYS A 157 36.26 -3.59 7.05
C LYS A 157 37.64 -3.12 7.52
N HIS A 158 38.30 -2.16 6.84
CA HIS A 158 39.64 -1.70 7.23
C HIS A 158 39.67 -0.60 8.29
N THR A 159 38.55 0.10 8.56
CA THR A 159 38.52 1.23 9.50
C THR A 159 38.31 0.83 10.97
N LYS A 160 38.19 -0.46 11.31
CA LYS A 160 38.17 -0.92 12.70
C LYS A 160 39.55 -0.96 13.38
N GLY A 161 40.65 -0.81 12.63
CA GLY A 161 42.01 -0.99 13.15
C GLY A 161 42.72 0.26 13.69
N ASN A 162 42.24 1.49 13.43
CA ASN A 162 43.07 2.69 13.63
C ASN A 162 42.40 3.85 14.38
N LYS A 163 41.54 3.55 15.36
CA LYS A 163 40.92 4.59 16.21
C LYS A 163 41.21 4.33 17.68
N LYS A 164 42.50 4.31 18.03
CA LYS A 164 43.00 4.31 19.42
C LYS A 164 44.00 5.43 19.75
N GLU A 165 44.23 6.40 18.87
CA GLU A 165 45.28 7.43 19.12
C GLU A 165 44.84 8.90 18.90
N GLY A 166 43.54 9.19 18.76
CA GLY A 166 43.08 10.53 18.40
C GLY A 166 42.26 11.29 19.44
N THR A 167 42.28 10.89 20.72
CA THR A 167 41.38 11.45 21.76
C THR A 167 42.11 11.94 23.01
N GLU A 168 43.30 12.52 22.85
CA GLU A 168 43.95 13.30 23.91
C GLU A 168 44.49 14.57 23.29
N GLY A 169 43.83 15.71 23.51
CA GLY A 169 44.38 16.98 23.05
C GLY A 169 43.41 18.10 22.72
N ILE A 170 42.18 18.14 23.25
CA ILE A 170 41.41 19.40 23.26
C ILE A 170 40.58 19.49 24.55
N THR A 171 41.26 19.72 25.67
CA THR A 171 40.67 20.29 26.88
C THR A 171 41.74 21.12 27.56
N GLN A 172 41.73 22.43 27.34
CA GLN A 172 42.15 23.48 28.28
C GLN A 172 42.17 24.85 27.56
N LYS A 173 41.06 25.60 27.65
CA LYS A 173 41.07 27.08 27.69
C LYS A 173 39.72 27.63 28.17
N GLY A 174 39.74 28.39 29.27
CA GLY A 174 38.66 29.29 29.69
C GLY A 174 37.95 28.88 30.98
N ASP A 175 38.58 29.05 32.14
CA ASP A 175 38.41 30.20 33.07
C ASP A 175 38.94 29.86 34.47
#